data_AF-A0A6L5X7X4-F1
#
_entry.id   AF-A0A6L5X7X4-F1
#
_cell.length_a   1.000
_cell.length_b   1.000
_cell.length_c   1.000
_cell.angle_alpha   90.00
_cell.angle_beta   90.00
_cell.angle_gamma   90.00
#
_symmetry.space_group_name_H-M   'P 1'
#
loop_
_entity.id
_entity.type
_entity.pdbx_description
1 polymer ?
#
loop_
_entity_poly.entity_id
_entity_poly.type
_entity_poly.pdbx_seq_one_letter_code
_entity_poly.pdbx_strand_id
1 'polypeptide(L)'
;MLMSNNRKPARIRNRAVTVRMTEEEYRAMKAKVEESGLPQQTYIIEAVIGSPIIDSSGVKQLLAVWKENSRNLSDLVRQIKGLGTNVNQMAHIANGQGYLPAVRSLDGISEKLDLARKEAEKIWRSTRLLISQQNHMEQ
;
A
#
# COMPACT_ATOMS: atom_id res chain seq x y z
N MET A 1 -59.60 53.40 0.72
CA MET A 1 -58.20 53.87 0.69
C MET A 1 -57.31 52.67 1.00
N LEU A 2 -56.77 52.00 -0.03
CA LEU A 2 -55.88 50.86 0.13
C LEU A 2 -54.51 51.26 -0.41
N MET A 3 -53.54 51.43 0.48
CA MET A 3 -52.16 51.77 0.13
C MET A 3 -51.48 50.50 -0.41
N SER A 4 -51.15 50.48 -1.70
CA SER A 4 -50.38 49.40 -2.32
C SER A 4 -48.95 49.41 -1.79
N ASN A 5 -48.58 48.39 -1.02
CA ASN A 5 -47.25 48.19 -0.48
C ASN A 5 -46.27 47.77 -1.60
N ASN A 6 -45.63 48.76 -2.22
CA ASN A 6 -44.73 48.55 -3.36
C ASN A 6 -43.29 48.26 -2.86
N ARG A 7 -43.06 47.07 -2.29
CA ARG A 7 -41.70 46.61 -1.98
C ARG A 7 -41.01 46.22 -3.29
N LYS A 8 -40.02 47.01 -3.73
CA LYS A 8 -39.18 46.67 -4.89
C LYS A 8 -38.53 45.28 -4.64
N PRO A 9 -38.59 44.35 -5.61
CA PRO A 9 -37.97 43.04 -5.44
C PRO A 9 -36.45 43.20 -5.27
N ALA A 10 -35.92 42.70 -4.14
CA ALA A 10 -34.49 42.68 -3.88
C ALA A 10 -33.82 41.67 -4.84
N ARG A 11 -32.92 42.14 -5.70
CA ARG A 11 -32.13 41.26 -6.59
C ARG A 11 -31.08 40.51 -5.78
N ILE A 12 -30.98 39.20 -5.96
CA ILE A 12 -30.00 38.33 -5.29
C ILE A 12 -28.56 38.63 -5.78
N ARG A 13 -28.36 38.90 -7.07
CA ARG A 13 -27.07 39.26 -7.68
C ARG A 13 -27.07 40.73 -8.09
N ASN A 14 -26.55 41.60 -7.22
CA ASN A 14 -26.64 43.06 -7.36
C ASN A 14 -25.37 43.73 -7.92
N ARG A 15 -24.27 42.99 -8.11
CA ARG A 15 -23.02 43.50 -8.70
C ARG A 15 -22.89 43.04 -10.14
N ALA A 16 -22.58 43.97 -11.05
CA ALA A 16 -22.30 43.69 -12.45
C ALA A 16 -20.80 43.79 -12.72
N VAL A 17 -20.27 42.83 -13.47
CA VAL A 17 -18.87 42.79 -13.92
C VAL A 17 -18.90 42.69 -15.45
N THR A 18 -18.19 43.59 -16.13
CA THR A 18 -18.07 43.58 -17.59
C THR A 18 -16.68 43.10 -17.98
N VAL A 19 -16.61 42.05 -18.79
CA VAL A 19 -15.35 41.49 -19.32
C VAL A 19 -15.32 41.73 -20.82
N ARG A 20 -14.25 42.35 -21.33
CA ARG A 20 -14.02 42.49 -22.78
C ARG A 20 -13.23 41.28 -23.25
N MET A 21 -13.61 40.75 -24.41
CA MET A 21 -13.05 39.52 -24.97
C MET A 21 -12.80 39.72 -26.46
N THR A 22 -11.81 39.02 -27.00
CA THR A 22 -11.67 38.86 -28.45
C THR A 22 -12.78 37.93 -28.98
N GLU A 23 -12.97 37.93 -30.30
CA GLU A 23 -13.96 37.05 -30.94
C GLU A 23 -13.67 35.57 -30.69
N GLU A 24 -12.39 35.18 -30.67
CA GLU A 24 -11.95 33.80 -30.40
C GLU A 24 -12.25 33.38 -28.96
N GLU A 25 -11.92 34.25 -27.98
CA GLU A 25 -12.19 34.00 -26.56
C GLU A 25 -13.70 33.90 -26.28
N TYR A 26 -14.50 34.75 -26.93
CA TYR A 26 -15.95 34.73 -26.80
C TYR A 26 -16.55 33.43 -27.36
N ARG A 27 -16.09 32.97 -28.54
CA ARG A 27 -16.52 31.69 -29.11
C ARG A 27 -16.16 30.51 -28.22
N ALA A 28 -14.93 30.48 -27.70
CA ALA A 28 -14.48 29.43 -26.78
C ALA A 28 -15.31 29.41 -25.48
N MET A 29 -15.62 30.58 -24.92
CA MET A 29 -16.48 30.65 -23.73
C MET A 29 -17.89 30.15 -24.04
N LYS A 30 -18.47 30.56 -25.16
CA LYS A 30 -19.81 30.15 -25.57
C LYS A 30 -19.90 28.63 -25.78
N ALA A 31 -18.92 28.03 -26.44
CA ALA A 31 -18.85 26.58 -26.63
C ALA A 31 -18.80 25.83 -25.30
N LYS A 32 -18.00 26.30 -24.34
CA LYS A 32 -17.92 25.68 -23.01
C LYS A 32 -19.20 25.84 -22.18
N VAL A 33 -19.89 26.98 -22.33
CA VAL A 33 -21.20 27.19 -21.71
C VAL A 33 -22.22 26.20 -22.28
N GLU A 34 -22.25 26.02 -23.61
CA GLU A 34 -23.12 25.05 -24.28
C GLU A 34 -22.81 23.60 -23.83
N GLU A 35 -21.53 23.23 -23.75
CA GLU A 35 -21.09 21.92 -23.27
C GLU A 35 -21.49 21.65 -21.81
N SER A 36 -21.41 22.67 -20.95
CA SER A 36 -21.74 22.54 -19.53
C SER A 36 -23.24 22.36 -19.25
N GLY A 37 -24.12 22.74 -20.19
CA GLY A 37 -25.58 22.77 -19.99
C GLY A 37 -26.06 23.81 -18.96
N LEU A 38 -25.17 24.63 -18.41
CA LEU A 38 -25.48 25.65 -17.42
C LEU A 38 -25.77 27.01 -18.08
N PRO A 39 -26.59 27.87 -17.46
CA PRO A 39 -26.70 29.26 -17.87
C PRO A 39 -25.34 29.97 -17.79
N GLN A 40 -25.03 30.82 -18.78
CA GLN A 40 -23.74 31.54 -18.87
C GLN A 40 -23.33 32.23 -17.57
N GLN A 41 -24.26 32.88 -16.87
CA GLN A 41 -23.97 33.54 -15.58
C GLN A 41 -23.52 32.54 -14.50
N THR A 42 -24.17 31.38 -14.42
CA THR A 42 -23.83 30.34 -13.44
C THR A 42 -22.49 29.72 -13.78
N TYR A 43 -22.28 29.34 -15.05
CA TYR A 43 -21.02 28.78 -15.53
C TYR A 43 -19.83 29.71 -15.23
N ILE A 44 -19.95 31.01 -15.52
CA ILE A 44 -18.87 31.98 -15.28
C ILE A 44 -18.59 32.13 -13.78
N ILE A 45 -19.62 32.23 -12.95
CA ILE A 45 -19.44 32.38 -11.49
C ILE A 45 -18.79 31.13 -10.91
N GLU A 46 -19.26 29.94 -11.30
CA GLU A 46 -18.71 28.66 -10.83
C GLU A 46 -17.29 28.44 -11.34
N ALA A 47 -16.99 28.80 -12.60
CA ALA A 47 -15.64 28.71 -13.14
C ALA A 47 -14.66 29.62 -12.39
N VAL A 48 -15.07 30.83 -12.00
CA VAL A 48 -14.21 31.77 -11.28
C VAL A 48 -14.06 31.38 -9.81
N ILE A 49 -15.12 30.93 -9.14
CA ILE A 49 -15.07 30.50 -7.73
C ILE A 49 -14.36 29.14 -7.59
N GLY A 50 -14.62 28.23 -8.51
CA GLY A 50 -14.12 26.86 -8.50
C GLY A 50 -12.74 26.67 -9.11
N SER A 51 -12.22 27.65 -9.86
CA SER A 51 -10.86 27.57 -10.40
C SER A 51 -9.84 27.98 -9.34
N PRO A 52 -9.05 27.04 -8.78
CA PRO A 52 -7.96 27.40 -7.90
C PRO A 52 -6.96 28.28 -8.66
N ILE A 53 -6.62 29.43 -8.11
CA ILE A 53 -5.52 30.26 -8.63
C ILE A 53 -4.23 29.62 -8.13
N ILE A 54 -3.62 28.79 -8.98
CA ILE A 54 -2.39 28.08 -8.63
C ILE A 54 -1.21 28.98 -8.98
N ASP A 55 -0.43 29.37 -7.97
CA ASP A 55 0.83 30.09 -8.18
C ASP A 55 1.85 29.20 -8.91
N SER A 56 2.43 29.72 -9.97
CA SER A 56 3.51 29.09 -10.74
C SER A 56 4.70 28.69 -9.85
N SER A 57 4.96 29.45 -8.78
CA SER A 57 5.99 29.11 -7.78
C SER A 57 5.65 27.81 -7.05
N GLY A 58 4.40 27.66 -6.59
CA GLY A 58 3.91 26.46 -5.91
C GLY A 58 3.95 25.22 -6.79
N VAL A 59 3.59 25.35 -8.08
CA VAL A 59 3.69 24.24 -9.05
C VAL A 59 5.13 23.79 -9.24
N LYS A 60 6.07 24.72 -9.36
CA LYS A 60 7.50 24.39 -9.53
C LYS A 60 8.06 23.67 -8.30
N GLN A 61 7.68 24.10 -7.10
CA GLN A 61 8.12 23.45 -5.86
C GLN A 61 7.54 22.02 -5.74
N LEU A 62 6.25 21.84 -6.03
CA LEU A 62 5.63 20.52 -6.06
C LEU A 62 6.29 19.59 -7.10
N LEU A 63 6.61 20.12 -8.28
CA LEU A 63 7.29 19.37 -9.32
C LEU A 63 8.71 18.96 -8.90
N ALA A 64 9.43 19.81 -8.16
CA ALA A 64 10.76 19.49 -7.64
C ALA A 64 10.70 18.36 -6.61
N VAL A 65 9.78 18.45 -5.63
CA VAL A 65 9.55 17.41 -4.62
C VAL A 65 9.13 16.09 -5.28
N TRP A 66 8.25 16.14 -6.28
CA TRP A 66 7.84 14.96 -7.03
C TRP A 66 9.01 14.26 -7.73
N LYS A 67 9.90 15.03 -8.38
CA LYS A 67 11.09 14.47 -9.06
C LYS A 67 12.06 13.81 -8.07
N GLU A 68 12.28 14.44 -6.91
CA GLU A 68 13.11 13.86 -5.86
C GLU A 68 12.53 12.56 -5.33
N ASN A 69 11.23 12.54 -5.02
CA ASN A 69 10.54 11.33 -4.56
C ASN A 69 10.58 10.21 -5.61
N SER A 70 10.35 10.53 -6.88
CA SER A 70 10.43 9.55 -7.97
C SER A 70 11.83 8.96 -8.09
N ARG A 71 12.88 9.77 -7.88
CA ARG A 71 14.27 9.29 -7.90
C ARG A 71 14.55 8.37 -6.71
N ASN A 72 14.17 8.77 -5.50
CA ASN A 72 14.35 7.97 -4.29
C ASN A 72 13.63 6.61 -4.40
N LEU A 73 12.41 6.60 -4.94
CA LEU A 73 11.67 5.36 -5.20
C LEU A 73 12.39 4.45 -6.22
N SER A 74 12.92 5.03 -7.30
CA SER A 74 13.70 4.28 -8.28
C SER A 74 14.94 3.63 -7.66
N ASP A 75 15.65 4.36 -6.80
CA ASP A 75 16.83 3.87 -6.11
C ASP A 75 16.48 2.74 -5.12
N LEU A 76 15.36 2.87 -4.38
CA LEU A 76 14.85 1.81 -3.51
C LEU A 76 14.49 0.54 -4.30
N VAL A 77 13.81 0.68 -5.44
CA VAL A 77 13.48 -0.47 -6.31
C VAL A 77 14.74 -1.17 -6.79
N ARG A 78 15.78 -0.42 -7.17
CA ARG A 78 17.07 -0.98 -7.55
C ARG A 78 17.72 -1.76 -6.40
N GLN A 79 17.69 -1.23 -5.18
CA GLN A 79 18.24 -1.92 -4.00
C GLN A 79 17.48 -3.22 -3.70
N ILE A 80 16.15 -3.20 -3.73
CA ILE A 80 15.31 -4.40 -3.50
C ILE A 80 15.64 -5.50 -4.52
N LYS A 81 15.81 -5.14 -5.80
CA LYS A 81 16.23 -6.10 -6.84
C LYS A 81 17.60 -6.69 -6.53
N GLY A 82 18.56 -5.88 -6.07
CA GLY A 82 19.88 -6.34 -5.64
C GLY A 82 19.80 -7.33 -4.48
N LEU A 83 18.99 -7.02 -3.46
CA LEU A 83 18.75 -7.92 -2.32
C LEU A 83 18.11 -9.24 -2.77
N GLY A 84 17.13 -9.20 -3.67
CA GLY A 84 16.50 -10.40 -4.24
C GLY A 84 17.51 -11.29 -4.96
N THR A 85 18.42 -10.71 -5.75
CA THR A 85 19.51 -11.45 -6.39
C THR A 85 20.43 -12.12 -5.36
N ASN A 86 20.81 -11.41 -4.29
CA ASN A 86 21.65 -11.96 -3.22
C ASN A 86 20.95 -13.13 -2.51
N VAL A 87 19.65 -13.00 -2.22
CA VAL A 87 18.84 -14.08 -1.62
C VAL A 87 18.82 -15.30 -2.53
N ASN A 88 18.60 -15.13 -3.83
CA ASN A 88 18.63 -16.24 -4.78
C ASN A 88 20.02 -16.92 -4.83
N GLN A 89 21.10 -16.15 -4.79
CA GLN A 89 22.45 -16.69 -4.74
C GLN A 89 22.70 -17.50 -3.45
N MET A 90 22.30 -16.97 -2.29
CA MET A 90 22.38 -17.68 -1.01
C MET A 90 21.57 -18.98 -1.04
N ALA A 91 20.36 -18.96 -1.61
CA ALA A 91 19.53 -20.15 -1.76
C ALA A 91 20.18 -21.19 -2.68
N HIS A 92 20.74 -20.77 -3.83
CA HIS A 92 21.47 -21.66 -4.73
C HIS A 92 22.70 -22.29 -4.05
N ILE A 93 23.48 -21.50 -3.30
CA ILE A 93 24.63 -22.00 -2.55
C ILE A 93 24.19 -22.97 -1.45
N ALA A 94 23.17 -22.63 -0.66
CA ALA A 94 22.65 -23.50 0.40
C ALA A 94 22.12 -24.83 -0.14
N ASN A 95 21.45 -24.80 -1.30
CA ASN A 95 20.97 -25.99 -1.99
C ASN A 95 22.13 -26.83 -2.56
N GLY A 96 23.13 -26.18 -3.18
CA GLY A 96 24.28 -26.85 -3.77
C GLY A 96 25.28 -27.41 -2.76
N GLN A 97 25.47 -26.75 -1.61
CA GLN A 97 26.37 -27.17 -0.53
C GLN A 97 25.70 -28.14 0.46
N GLY A 98 24.42 -28.48 0.26
CA GLY A 98 23.75 -29.52 1.05
C GLY A 98 23.39 -29.11 2.49
N TYR A 99 23.50 -27.84 2.88
CA TYR A 99 23.17 -27.37 4.23
C TYR A 99 21.72 -27.66 4.63
N LEU A 100 20.76 -27.41 3.72
CA LEU A 100 19.34 -27.70 3.97
C LEU A 100 19.04 -29.22 4.03
N PRO A 101 19.58 -30.05 3.11
CA PRO A 101 19.53 -31.51 3.24
C PRO A 101 20.18 -32.06 4.52
N ALA A 102 21.30 -31.49 4.97
CA ALA A 102 22.03 -31.92 6.16
C ALA A 102 21.24 -31.68 7.44
N VAL A 103 20.64 -30.48 7.61
CA VAL A 103 19.77 -30.18 8.76
C VAL A 103 18.59 -31.13 8.82
N ARG A 104 17.89 -31.35 7.70
CA ARG A 104 16.78 -32.32 7.63
C ARG A 104 17.21 -33.75 7.93
N SER A 105 18.42 -34.14 7.52
CA SER A 105 18.97 -35.46 7.81
C SER A 105 19.33 -35.61 9.30
N LEU A 106 19.85 -34.55 9.94
CA LEU A 106 20.15 -34.50 11.36
C LEU A 106 18.89 -34.61 12.23
N ASP A 107 17.80 -33.94 11.85
CA ASP A 107 16.50 -34.06 12.55
C ASP A 107 15.99 -35.51 12.49
N GLY A 108 16.04 -36.15 11.31
CA GLY A 108 15.65 -37.55 11.15
C GLY A 108 16.54 -38.55 11.90
N ILE A 109 17.83 -38.25 12.06
CA ILE A 109 18.75 -39.05 12.89
C ILE A 109 18.41 -38.88 14.38
N SER A 110 18.12 -37.65 14.80
CA SER A 110 17.73 -37.32 16.18
C SER A 110 16.43 -38.05 16.58
N GLU A 111 15.41 -38.04 15.72
CA GLU A 111 14.16 -38.78 15.96
C GLU A 111 14.37 -40.29 16.10
N LYS A 112 15.21 -40.89 15.24
CA LYS A 112 15.54 -42.31 15.31
C LYS A 112 16.31 -42.65 16.59
N LEU A 113 17.22 -41.79 17.01
CA LEU A 113 17.98 -41.96 18.25
C LEU A 113 17.07 -41.93 19.47
N ASP A 114 16.09 -41.02 19.49
CA ASP A 114 15.11 -40.92 20.57
C ASP A 114 14.17 -42.13 20.63
N LEU A 115 13.78 -42.68 19.48
CA LEU A 115 13.03 -43.94 19.42
C LEU A 115 13.85 -45.10 19.97
N ALA A 116 15.10 -45.25 19.53
CA ALA A 116 15.99 -46.30 20.02
C ALA A 116 16.25 -46.19 21.54
N ARG A 117 16.40 -44.97 22.07
CA ARG A 117 16.51 -44.73 23.51
C ARG A 117 15.28 -45.21 24.27
N LYS A 118 14.07 -44.87 23.79
CA LYS A 118 12.81 -45.29 24.41
C LYS A 118 12.65 -46.81 24.40
N GLU A 119 13.05 -47.48 23.33
CA GLU A 119 13.04 -48.95 23.26
C GLU A 119 14.04 -49.58 24.24
N ALA A 120 15.26 -49.06 24.30
CA ALA A 120 16.27 -49.50 25.25
C ALA A 120 15.78 -49.34 26.71
N GLU A 121 15.12 -48.24 27.04
CA GLU A 121 14.53 -48.02 28.37
C GLU A 121 13.42 -49.03 28.70
N LYS A 122 12.58 -49.39 27.72
CA LYS A 122 11.54 -50.42 27.91
C LYS A 122 12.17 -51.78 28.21
N ILE A 123 13.19 -52.16 27.43
CA ILE A 123 13.94 -53.40 27.64
C ILE A 123 14.57 -53.40 29.05
N TRP A 124 15.27 -52.32 29.41
CA TRP A 124 15.89 -52.18 30.72
C TRP A 124 14.91 -52.35 31.88
N ARG A 125 13.74 -51.68 31.81
CA ARG A 125 12.69 -51.81 32.83
C ARG A 125 12.15 -53.23 32.92
N SER A 126 11.94 -53.88 31.77
CA SER A 126 11.42 -55.25 31.70
C SER A 126 12.41 -56.24 32.30
N THR A 127 13.70 -56.14 31.95
CA THR A 127 14.78 -56.96 32.54
C THR A 127 14.85 -56.76 34.05
N ARG A 128 14.74 -55.53 34.53
CA ARG A 128 14.78 -55.23 35.97
C ARG A 128 13.57 -55.81 36.72
N LEU A 129 12.39 -55.77 36.13
CA LEU A 129 11.18 -56.38 36.69
C LEU A 129 11.31 -57.90 36.78
N LEU A 130 11.80 -58.55 35.71
CA LEU A 130 12.00 -60.00 35.68
C LEU A 130 12.99 -60.47 36.75
N ILE A 131 14.13 -59.79 36.89
CA ILE A 131 15.12 -60.09 37.94
C ILE A 131 14.48 -59.94 39.32
N SER A 132 13.70 -58.88 39.55
CA SER A 132 13.01 -58.67 40.82
C SER A 132 12.00 -59.77 41.13
N GLN A 133 11.21 -60.19 40.14
CA GLN A 133 10.22 -61.27 40.29
C GLN A 133 10.89 -62.61 40.58
N GLN A 134 11.99 -62.91 39.89
CA GLN A 134 12.74 -64.15 40.12
C GLN A 134 13.32 -64.21 41.54
N ASN A 135 13.93 -63.12 42.01
CA ASN A 135 14.45 -63.03 43.39
C ASN A 135 13.36 -63.18 44.47
N HIS A 136 12.12 -62.78 44.18
CA HIS A 136 10.98 -62.98 45.10
C HIS A 136 10.44 -64.41 45.11
N MET A 137 10.60 -65.18 44.03
CA MET A 137 10.15 -66.59 43.98
C MET A 137 11.17 -67.56 44.58
N GLU A 138 12.43 -67.16 44.71
CA GLU A 138 13.51 -67.98 45.30
C GLU A 138 13.64 -67.84 46.84
N GLN A 139 12.83 -66.97 47.47
CA GLN A 139 12.73 -66.81 48.94
C GLN A 139 11.57 -67.60 49.53
#